data_AF-A0A133UMV1-F1
#
_entry.id   AF-A0A133UMV1-F1
#
_cell.length_a   1.000
_cell.length_b   1.000
_cell.length_c   1.000
_cell.angle_alpha   90.00
_cell.angle_beta   90.00
_cell.angle_gamma   90.00
#
_symmetry.space_group_name_H-M   'P 1'
#
loop_
_entity.id
_entity.type
_entity.pdbx_description
1 polymer ?
#
loop_
_entity_poly.entity_id
_entity_poly.type
_entity_poly.pdbx_seq_one_letter_code
_entity_poly.pdbx_strand_id
1 'polypeptide(L)'
;KYHPFHSQRKLVDYCSENDVLLTAYSPLARGRVVGNHTLGEIGEKYGKTEAQVALKWLTQQENVVAIPKASSNDHRKENLEIFDFELNDQEMEKISRIGD
;
A
#
# COMPACT_ATOMS: atom_id res chain seq x y z
N LYS A 1 -8.00 -10.30 -1.30
CA LYS A 1 -6.60 -9.82 -1.49
C LYS A 1 -6.69 -8.36 -1.91
N TYR A 2 -5.83 -7.48 -1.42
CA TYR A 2 -5.84 -6.07 -1.82
C TYR A 2 -4.41 -5.52 -1.81
N HIS A 3 -4.00 -4.92 -2.93
CA HIS A 3 -2.64 -4.42 -3.21
C HIS A 3 -2.66 -3.57 -4.49
N PRO A 4 -1.62 -2.76 -4.80
CA PRO A 4 -1.64 -1.84 -5.95
C PRO A 4 -2.00 -2.47 -7.31
N PHE A 5 -1.62 -3.72 -7.56
CA PHE A 5 -1.91 -4.42 -8.84
C PHE A 5 -3.29 -5.10 -8.90
N HIS A 6 -4.17 -4.81 -7.95
CA HIS A 6 -5.51 -5.38 -7.91
C HIS A 6 -6.45 -4.37 -7.26
N SER A 7 -7.01 -3.51 -8.12
CA SER A 7 -7.95 -2.48 -7.74
C SER A 7 -9.17 -3.07 -7.01
N GLN A 8 -9.54 -2.45 -5.91
CA GLN A 8 -10.72 -2.77 -5.10
C GLN A 8 -11.57 -1.52 -4.84
N ARG A 9 -11.49 -0.50 -5.72
CA ARG A 9 -12.11 0.83 -5.51
C ARG A 9 -13.56 0.73 -5.03
N LYS A 10 -14.41 -0.02 -5.75
CA LYS A 10 -15.82 -0.24 -5.36
C LYS A 10 -16.00 -0.88 -3.98
N LEU A 11 -15.10 -1.77 -3.57
CA LEU A 11 -15.16 -2.43 -2.27
C LEU A 11 -14.68 -1.49 -1.16
N VAL A 12 -13.64 -0.69 -1.43
CA VAL A 12 -13.16 0.36 -0.52
C VAL A 12 -14.26 1.39 -0.27
N ASP A 13 -14.90 1.88 -1.33
CA ASP A 13 -16.00 2.86 -1.24
C ASP A 13 -17.14 2.29 -0.39
N TYR A 14 -17.59 1.07 -0.71
CA TYR A 14 -18.64 0.38 0.08
C TYR A 14 -18.25 0.22 1.55
N CYS A 15 -17.00 -0.19 1.83
CA CYS A 15 -16.51 -0.36 3.18
C CYS A 15 -16.46 0.97 3.95
N SER A 16 -16.01 2.05 3.32
CA SER A 16 -16.02 3.38 3.92
C SER A 16 -17.45 3.86 4.24
N GLU A 17 -18.36 3.79 3.27
CA GLU A 17 -19.76 4.23 3.40
C GLU A 17 -20.56 3.47 4.49
N ASN A 18 -20.14 2.23 4.81
CA ASN A 18 -20.87 1.34 5.72
C ASN A 18 -20.14 1.11 7.05
N ASP A 19 -19.11 1.89 7.38
CA ASP A 19 -18.30 1.75 8.60
C ASP A 19 -17.75 0.31 8.78
N VAL A 20 -17.27 -0.26 7.66
CA VAL A 20 -16.67 -1.60 7.64
C VAL A 20 -15.16 -1.47 7.42
N LEU A 21 -14.38 -1.98 8.36
CA LEU A 21 -12.93 -2.00 8.25
C LEU A 21 -12.47 -3.05 7.22
N LEU A 22 -11.84 -2.60 6.12
CA LEU A 22 -11.28 -3.48 5.10
C LEU A 22 -9.85 -3.92 5.48
N THR A 23 -9.67 -5.21 5.73
CA THR A 23 -8.34 -5.79 5.97
C THR A 23 -7.69 -6.29 4.68
N ALA A 24 -6.66 -5.60 4.21
CA ALA A 24 -5.88 -5.93 3.03
C ALA A 24 -4.97 -7.15 3.26
N TYR A 25 -5.47 -8.33 2.86
CA TYR A 25 -4.67 -9.56 2.78
C TYR A 25 -3.78 -9.59 1.53
N SER A 26 -2.56 -10.13 1.68
CA SER A 26 -1.50 -10.13 0.66
C SER A 26 -1.11 -8.73 0.13
N PRO A 27 -0.84 -7.75 1.01
CA PRO A 27 -0.69 -6.34 0.63
C PRO A 27 0.51 -6.06 -0.28
N LEU A 28 1.54 -6.91 -0.22
CA LEU A 28 2.76 -6.78 -1.03
C LEU A 28 2.72 -7.64 -2.31
N ALA A 29 1.55 -8.12 -2.73
CA ALA A 29 1.36 -8.94 -3.93
C ALA A 29 2.31 -10.16 -4.04
N ARG A 30 2.65 -10.76 -2.89
CA ARG A 30 3.67 -11.83 -2.75
C ARG A 30 5.08 -11.41 -3.22
N GLY A 31 5.48 -10.18 -2.91
CA GLY A 31 6.78 -9.62 -3.25
C GLY A 31 6.83 -8.95 -4.62
N ARG A 32 5.78 -9.06 -5.45
CA ARG A 32 5.77 -8.49 -6.80
C ARG A 32 5.79 -6.95 -6.84
N VAL A 33 5.54 -6.28 -5.72
CA VAL A 33 5.66 -4.81 -5.62
C VAL A 33 7.11 -4.33 -5.76
N VAL A 34 8.08 -5.17 -5.41
CA VAL A 34 9.51 -4.87 -5.53
C VAL A 34 9.89 -4.81 -7.01
N GLY A 35 10.60 -3.76 -7.41
CA GLY A 35 10.97 -3.51 -8.80
C GLY A 35 9.87 -2.88 -9.65
N ASN A 36 8.72 -2.49 -9.06
CA ASN A 36 7.74 -1.70 -9.79
C ASN A 36 8.24 -0.26 -9.94
N HIS A 37 8.38 0.19 -11.19
CA HIS A 37 8.92 1.51 -11.50
C HIS A 37 8.15 2.67 -10.84
N THR A 38 6.82 2.64 -10.86
CA THR A 38 6.01 3.71 -10.24
C THR A 38 6.18 3.76 -8.73
N LEU A 39 6.19 2.60 -8.06
CA LEU A 39 6.42 2.54 -6.60
C LEU A 39 7.84 2.97 -6.26
N GLY A 40 8.83 2.61 -7.07
CA GLY A 40 10.23 3.01 -6.91
C GLY A 40 10.43 4.52 -7.03
N GLU A 41 9.92 5.13 -8.10
CA GLU A 41 10.00 6.59 -8.31
C GLU A 41 9.37 7.39 -7.16
N ILE A 42 8.27 6.90 -6.60
CA ILE A 42 7.63 7.52 -5.44
C ILE A 42 8.50 7.30 -4.20
N GLY A 43 8.99 6.08 -3.98
CA GLY A 43 9.84 5.73 -2.86
C GLY A 43 11.12 6.56 -2.78
N GLU A 44 11.77 6.84 -3.92
CA GLU A 44 12.97 7.68 -4.01
C GLU A 44 12.77 9.07 -3.41
N LYS A 45 11.59 9.69 -3.60
CA LYS A 45 11.29 11.02 -3.03
C LYS A 45 11.29 11.03 -1.50
N TYR A 46 10.93 9.90 -0.89
CA TYR A 46 10.76 9.76 0.55
C TYR A 46 11.90 8.97 1.22
N GLY A 47 12.85 8.45 0.44
CA GLY A 47 13.85 7.48 0.94
C GLY A 47 13.22 6.18 1.43
N LYS A 48 12.16 5.72 0.76
CA LYS A 48 11.36 4.54 1.12
C LYS A 48 11.42 3.47 0.04
N THR A 49 11.25 2.21 0.43
CA THR A 49 11.19 1.09 -0.52
C THR A 49 9.82 0.98 -1.20
N GLU A 50 9.74 0.25 -2.30
CA GLU A 50 8.48 0.00 -3.00
C GLU A 50 7.46 -0.74 -2.10
N ALA A 51 7.94 -1.58 -1.19
CA ALA A 51 7.11 -2.26 -0.22
C ALA A 51 6.51 -1.27 0.78
N GLN A 52 7.30 -0.32 1.29
CA GLN A 52 6.82 0.73 2.18
C GLN A 52 5.80 1.64 1.49
N VAL A 53 6.05 2.03 0.23
CA VAL A 53 5.10 2.83 -0.56
C VAL A 53 3.78 2.08 -0.76
N ALA A 54 3.83 0.79 -1.10
CA ALA A 54 2.62 -0.03 -1.25
C ALA A 54 1.82 -0.14 0.06
N LEU A 55 2.49 -0.30 1.20
CA LEU A 55 1.84 -0.36 2.52
C LEU A 55 1.28 0.99 2.96
N LYS A 56 2.02 2.07 2.70
CA LYS A 56 1.55 3.43 2.96
C LYS A 56 0.29 3.73 2.15
N TRP A 57 0.29 3.41 0.85
CA TRP A 57 -0.88 3.58 0.00
C TRP A 57 -2.11 2.82 0.52
N LEU A 58 -1.94 1.60 1.03
CA LEU A 58 -3.05 0.86 1.65
C LEU A 58 -3.53 1.51 2.95
N THR A 59 -2.62 1.83 3.86
CA THR A 59 -2.95 2.30 5.22
C THR A 59 -3.36 3.77 5.29
N GLN A 60 -3.10 4.56 4.25
CA GLN A 60 -3.54 5.95 4.15
C GLN A 60 -4.98 6.06 3.63
N GLN A 61 -5.54 5.00 3.04
CA GLN A 61 -6.94 4.99 2.64
C GLN A 61 -7.85 4.88 3.86
N GLU A 62 -8.99 5.56 3.78
CA GLU A 62 -10.02 5.50 4.81
C GLU A 62 -10.52 4.05 4.99
N ASN A 63 -10.64 3.64 6.25
CA ASN A 63 -11.13 2.30 6.63
C ASN A 63 -10.35 1.12 6.03
N VAL A 64 -9.07 1.30 5.69
CA VAL A 64 -8.19 0.21 5.22
C VAL A 64 -7.05 -0.05 6.20
N VAL A 65 -6.87 -1.32 6.56
CA VAL A 65 -5.69 -1.81 7.31
C VAL A 65 -4.97 -2.89 6.52
N ALA A 66 -3.65 -3.01 6.68
CA ALA A 66 -2.84 -3.99 5.97
C ALA A 66 -2.17 -4.99 6.92
N ILE A 67 -2.12 -6.26 6.51
CA ILE A 67 -1.47 -7.34 7.26
C ILE A 67 -0.33 -7.98 6.45
N PRO A 68 0.83 -7.31 6.31
CA PRO A 68 1.97 -7.86 5.60
C PRO A 68 2.59 -9.03 6.38
N LYS A 69 3.09 -10.03 5.64
CA LYS A 69 3.93 -11.09 6.21
C LYS A 69 5.40 -10.64 6.16
N ALA A 70 6.13 -10.86 7.25
CA ALA A 70 7.58 -10.75 7.29
C ALA A 70 8.18 -11.88 8.13
N SER A 71 9.19 -12.58 7.59
CA SER A 71 9.95 -13.61 8.33
C SER A 71 11.22 -13.04 8.98
N SER A 72 11.90 -12.08 8.33
CA SER A 72 13.10 -11.44 8.86
C SER A 72 12.78 -10.26 9.79
N ASN A 73 13.73 -9.93 10.67
CA ASN A 73 13.67 -8.71 11.49
C ASN A 73 13.65 -7.45 10.62
N ASP A 74 14.49 -7.42 9.57
CA ASP A 74 14.63 -6.25 8.71
C ASP A 74 13.32 -5.91 8.01
N HIS A 75 12.62 -6.91 7.44
CA HIS A 75 11.31 -6.67 6.81
C HIS A 75 10.24 -6.29 7.83
N ARG A 76 10.30 -6.79 9.07
CA ARG A 76 9.36 -6.34 10.11
C ARG A 76 9.55 -4.86 10.41
N LYS A 77 10.79 -4.42 10.55
CA LYS A 77 11.15 -3.02 10.80
C LYS A 77 10.75 -2.14 9.63
N GLU A 78 11.14 -2.53 8.41
CA GLU A 78 10.79 -1.85 7.16
C GLU A 78 9.27 -1.65 7.02
N ASN A 79 8.47 -2.71 7.25
CA ASN A 79 7.00 -2.64 7.17
C ASN A 79 6.37 -1.70 8.21
N LEU A 80 7.04 -1.45 9.34
CA LEU A 80 6.55 -0.55 10.40
C LEU A 80 6.95 0.91 10.16
N GLU A 81 8.05 1.15 9.45
CA GLU A 81 8.58 2.48 9.10
C GLU A 81 7.81 3.12 7.94
N ILE A 82 6.47 3.07 7.99
CA ILE A 82 5.56 3.62 6.98
C ILE A 82 4.73 4.81 7.49
N PHE A 83 4.83 5.14 8.78
CA PHE A 83 4.02 6.19 9.40
C PHE A 83 4.75 7.53 9.55
N ASP A 84 5.99 7.62 9.06
CA ASP A 84 6.85 8.80 9.10
C ASP A 84 6.84 9.62 7.80
N PHE A 85 6.02 9.24 6.82
CA PHE A 85 5.82 9.98 5.57
C PHE A 85 4.36 9.92 5.12
N GLU A 86 3.98 10.79 4.19
CA GLU A 86 2.63 10.88 3.62
C GLU A 86 2.68 11.00 2.11
N LEU A 87 1.87 10.20 1.42
CA LEU A 87 1.72 10.28 -0.03
C LEU A 87 0.76 11.42 -0.36
N ASN A 88 1.09 12.25 -1.34
CA ASN A 88 0.14 13.25 -1.81
C ASN A 88 -0.96 12.63 -2.70
N ASP A 89 -2.02 13.38 -2.97
CA ASP A 89 -3.17 12.92 -3.76
C ASP A 89 -2.77 12.42 -5.15
N GLN A 90 -1.79 13.06 -5.80
CA GLN A 90 -1.33 12.67 -7.13
C GLN A 90 -0.62 11.32 -7.09
N GLU A 91 0.14 11.03 -6.04
CA GLU A 91 0.82 9.76 -5.83
C GLU A 91 -0.16 8.65 -5.47
N MET A 92 -1.12 8.94 -4.60
CA MET A 92 -2.21 8.02 -4.27
C MET A 92 -2.97 7.60 -5.53
N GLU A 93 -3.29 8.55 -6.41
CA GLU A 93 -3.95 8.28 -7.70
C GLU A 93 -3.03 7.52 -8.67
N LYS A 94 -1.74 7.88 -8.76
CA LYS A 94 -0.77 7.20 -9.63
C LYS A 94 -0.62 5.71 -9.26
N ILE A 95 -0.58 5.39 -7.96
CA ILE A 95 -0.51 4.01 -7.47
C ILE A 95 -1.80 3.25 -7.76
N SER A 96 -2.95 3.90 -7.61
CA SER A 96 -4.27 3.29 -7.84
C SER A 96 -4.48 2.85 -9.29
N ARG A 97 -3.81 3.52 -10.24
CA ARG A 97 -3.86 3.20 -11.68
C ARG A 97 -2.94 2.06 -12.12
N ILE A 98 -2.09 1.50 -11.26
CA ILE A 98 -1.18 0.42 -11.67
C ILE A 98 -1.96 -0.88 -11.98
N GLY A 99 -3.04 -1.14 -11.23
CA GLY A 99 -3.86 -2.34 -11.36
C GLY A 99 -5.13 -2.16 -12.18
N ASP A 100 -5.31 -1.01 -12.84
CA ASP A 100 -6.42 -0.70 -13.76
C ASP A 100 -6.06 -1.09 -15.20
#